data_AF-A0A8J4H7Y3-F1
#
_entry.id   AF-A0A8J4H7Y3-F1
#
_cell.length_a   1.000
_cell.length_b   1.000
_cell.length_c   1.000
_cell.angle_alpha   90.00
_cell.angle_beta   90.00
_cell.angle_gamma   90.00
#
_symmetry.space_group_name_H-M   'P 1'
#
loop_
_entity.id
_entity.type
_entity.pdbx_description
1 polymer ?
#
loop_
_entity_poly.entity_id
_entity_poly.type
_entity_poly.pdbx_seq_one_letter_code
_entity_poly.pdbx_strand_id
1 'polypeptide(L)'
;MIMAPSVPGEPIRADALPAEIALGAPAVLAIDPNADIMALPLREARDLFETHYLQAQLMRFGGNISRTAQFVGLDRSALHRKLKQLGVHGEDHD
;
A
#
# COMPACT_ATOMS: atom_id res chain seq x y z
N MET A 1 1.22 30.14 -10.02
CA MET A 1 0.59 29.93 -11.34
C MET A 1 0.39 28.43 -11.48
N ILE A 2 -0.85 27.93 -11.49
CA ILE A 2 -1.16 26.49 -11.58
C ILE A 2 -1.60 26.25 -13.02
N MET A 3 -0.71 25.76 -13.87
CA MET A 3 -1.05 25.36 -15.24
C MET A 3 -0.74 23.87 -15.38
N ALA A 4 -1.78 23.05 -15.26
CA ALA A 4 -1.78 21.72 -15.85
C ALA A 4 -2.57 21.82 -17.16
N PRO A 5 -2.03 21.37 -18.31
CA PRO A 5 -2.78 21.27 -19.54
C PRO A 5 -3.71 20.05 -19.44
N SER A 6 -4.73 20.13 -18.61
CA SER A 6 -5.79 19.13 -18.61
C SER A 6 -6.76 19.50 -19.73
N VAL A 7 -6.73 18.72 -20.80
CA VAL A 7 -7.74 18.79 -21.86
C VAL A 7 -9.07 18.33 -21.25
N PRO A 8 -10.12 19.17 -21.25
CA PRO A 8 -11.39 18.79 -20.65
C PRO A 8 -12.01 17.62 -21.42
N GLY A 9 -12.22 16.49 -20.73
CA GLY A 9 -12.87 15.30 -21.27
C GLY A 9 -11.98 14.06 -21.40
N GLU A 10 -10.67 14.18 -21.18
CA GLU A 10 -9.79 13.00 -21.14
C GLU A 10 -9.82 12.32 -19.76
N PRO A 11 -9.95 10.98 -19.68
CA PRO A 11 -9.88 10.27 -18.41
C PRO A 11 -8.50 10.49 -17.76
N ILE A 12 -8.50 10.89 -16.49
CA ILE A 12 -7.27 11.14 -15.73
C ILE A 12 -6.51 9.82 -15.57
N ARG A 13 -5.30 9.78 -16.12
CA ARG A 13 -4.41 8.62 -16.01
C ARG A 13 -3.30 8.87 -14.99
N ALA A 14 -2.73 7.82 -14.40
CA ALA A 14 -1.68 7.93 -13.39
C ALA A 14 -0.41 8.64 -13.90
N ASP A 15 -0.15 8.54 -15.21
CA ASP A 15 0.96 9.21 -15.92
C ASP A 15 0.75 10.72 -16.13
N ALA A 16 -0.46 11.24 -15.90
CA ALA A 16 -0.76 12.67 -15.97
C ALA A 16 -0.44 13.43 -14.67
N LEU A 17 0.01 12.72 -13.62
CA LEU A 17 0.41 13.34 -12.37
C LEU A 17 1.80 14.01 -12.49
N PRO A 18 1.98 15.24 -11.99
CA PRO A 18 3.29 15.87 -11.91
C PRO A 18 4.31 15.00 -11.17
N ALA A 19 5.56 15.01 -11.63
CA ALA A 19 6.62 14.21 -11.04
C ALA A 19 6.80 14.48 -9.54
N GLU A 20 6.52 15.71 -9.07
CA GLU A 20 6.59 16.05 -7.64
C GLU A 20 5.58 15.24 -6.79
N ILE A 21 4.40 14.94 -7.33
CA ILE A 21 3.38 14.14 -6.64
C ILE A 21 3.77 12.66 -6.67
N ALA A 22 4.36 12.19 -7.77
CA ALA A 22 4.87 10.83 -7.87
C ALA A 22 6.04 10.56 -6.90
N LEU A 23 6.94 11.52 -6.71
CA LEU A 23 8.08 11.42 -5.78
C LEU A 23 7.68 11.53 -4.30
N GLY A 24 6.55 12.19 -3.99
CA GLY A 24 6.06 12.36 -2.62
C GLY A 24 5.24 11.17 -2.09
N ALA A 25 4.85 10.24 -2.95
CA ALA A 25 4.26 8.99 -2.52
C ALA A 25 5.32 8.18 -1.75
N PRO A 26 4.99 7.56 -0.59
CA PRO A 26 5.89 6.64 0.07
C PRO A 26 6.43 5.65 -0.96
N ALA A 27 7.75 5.50 -1.08
CA ALA A 27 8.36 4.53 -1.98
C ALA A 27 7.86 3.09 -1.73
N VAL A 28 7.33 2.82 -0.53
CA VAL A 28 6.64 1.58 -0.15
C VAL A 28 5.33 1.35 -0.93
N LEU A 29 4.67 2.41 -1.41
CA LEU A 29 3.50 2.36 -2.29
C LEU A 29 3.88 2.42 -3.77
N ALA A 30 5.17 2.54 -4.11
CA ALA A 30 5.64 2.27 -5.45
C ALA A 30 5.52 0.77 -5.68
N ILE A 31 4.30 0.34 -6.02
CA ILE A 31 4.06 -0.93 -6.65
C ILE A 31 5.02 -0.95 -7.84
N ASP A 32 5.88 -1.96 -7.95
CA ASP A 32 6.41 -2.32 -9.25
C ASP A 32 5.33 -3.20 -9.89
N PRO A 33 4.39 -2.64 -10.67
CA PRO A 33 3.33 -3.42 -11.29
C PRO A 33 3.88 -4.43 -12.30
N ASN A 34 5.19 -4.35 -12.61
CA ASN A 34 5.91 -5.19 -13.56
C ASN A 34 6.88 -6.18 -12.89
N ALA A 35 7.02 -6.19 -11.57
CA ALA A 35 7.45 -7.43 -10.92
C ALA A 35 6.36 -8.45 -11.28
N ASP A 36 6.69 -9.45 -12.10
CA ASP A 36 5.71 -10.28 -12.80
C ASP A 36 4.93 -11.18 -11.82
N ILE A 37 4.05 -10.58 -11.02
CA ILE A 37 3.18 -11.25 -10.03
C ILE A 37 2.36 -12.33 -10.73
N MET A 38 2.06 -12.13 -12.02
CA MET A 38 1.34 -13.07 -12.88
C MET A 38 2.17 -14.32 -13.22
N ALA A 39 3.50 -14.25 -13.13
CA ALA A 39 4.41 -15.39 -13.29
C ALA A 39 4.70 -16.13 -11.97
N LEU A 40 4.29 -15.57 -10.83
CA LEU A 40 4.52 -16.20 -9.52
C LEU A 40 3.50 -17.31 -9.23
N PRO A 41 3.88 -18.35 -8.47
CA PRO A 41 2.92 -19.28 -7.89
C PRO A 41 1.87 -18.55 -7.05
N LEU A 42 0.61 -19.01 -7.09
CA LEU A 42 -0.53 -18.39 -6.38
C LEU A 42 -0.24 -18.07 -4.90
N ARG A 43 0.49 -18.97 -4.24
CA ARG A 43 0.89 -18.78 -2.84
C ARG A 43 1.78 -17.55 -2.67
N GLU A 44 2.81 -17.41 -3.49
CA GLU A 44 3.76 -16.29 -3.42
C GLU A 44 3.10 -14.98 -3.84
N ALA A 45 2.27 -15.00 -4.89
CA ALA A 45 1.48 -13.84 -5.30
C ALA A 45 0.56 -13.35 -4.18
N ARG A 46 -0.10 -14.27 -3.46
CA ARG A 46 -0.95 -13.94 -2.31
C ARG A 46 -0.12 -13.37 -1.15
N ASP A 47 1.01 -13.97 -0.82
CA ASP A 47 1.85 -13.51 0.28
C ASP A 47 2.40 -12.09 0.01
N LEU A 48 2.79 -11.80 -1.24
CA LEU A 48 3.18 -10.44 -1.66
C LEU A 48 2.02 -9.45 -1.56
N PHE A 49 0.85 -9.79 -2.14
CA PHE A 49 -0.34 -8.94 -2.04
C PHE A 49 -0.70 -8.65 -0.58
N GLU A 50 -0.73 -9.67 0.28
CA GLU A 50 -1.07 -9.53 1.69
C GLU A 50 -0.08 -8.63 2.43
N THR A 51 1.22 -8.76 2.14
CA THR A 51 2.27 -7.91 2.72
C THR A 51 2.05 -6.44 2.36
N HIS A 52 1.93 -6.14 1.06
CA HIS A 52 1.71 -4.77 0.59
C HIS A 52 0.40 -4.18 1.09
N TYR A 53 -0.67 -4.96 1.05
CA TYR A 53 -1.98 -4.53 1.53
C TYR A 53 -1.94 -4.15 3.01
N LEU A 54 -1.41 -5.03 3.86
CA LEU A 54 -1.34 -4.78 5.31
C LEU A 54 -0.39 -3.63 5.65
N GLN A 55 0.72 -3.51 4.95
CA GLN A 55 1.65 -2.40 5.12
C GLN A 55 1.00 -1.05 4.75
N ALA A 56 0.28 -0.98 3.64
CA ALA A 56 -0.44 0.21 3.22
C ALA A 56 -1.55 0.60 4.22
N GLN A 57 -2.32 -0.37 4.72
CA GLN A 57 -3.34 -0.09 5.74
C GLN A 57 -2.70 0.37 7.06
N LEU A 58 -1.62 -0.26 7.49
CA LEU A 58 -0.94 0.12 8.73
C LEU A 58 -0.38 1.55 8.65
N MET A 59 0.22 1.92 7.52
CA MET A 59 0.68 3.31 7.27
C MET A 59 -0.50 4.30 7.28
N ARG A 60 -1.64 3.93 6.68
CA ARG A 60 -2.85 4.76 6.67
C ARG A 60 -3.37 5.08 8.07
N PHE A 61 -3.20 4.18 9.03
CA PHE A 61 -3.59 4.38 10.43
C PHE A 61 -2.42 4.82 11.32
N GLY A 62 -1.30 5.25 10.74
CA GLY A 62 -0.15 5.76 11.48
C GLY A 62 0.47 4.74 12.43
N GLY A 63 0.53 3.47 12.03
CA GLY A 63 1.06 2.39 12.87
C GLY A 63 0.06 1.81 13.89
N ASN A 64 -1.16 2.37 14.01
CA ASN A 64 -2.12 1.89 15.00
C ASN A 64 -2.70 0.52 14.62
N ILE A 65 -2.18 -0.55 15.23
CA ILE A 65 -2.58 -1.94 14.97
C ILE A 65 -4.05 -2.17 15.32
N SER A 66 -4.56 -1.58 16.41
CA SER A 66 -5.95 -1.76 16.85
C SER A 66 -6.96 -1.20 15.83
N ARG A 67 -6.73 0.02 15.31
CA ARG A 67 -7.57 0.62 14.27
C ARG A 67 -7.46 -0.15 12.95
N THR A 68 -6.25 -0.58 12.61
CA THR A 68 -6.00 -1.40 11.40
C THR A 68 -6.75 -2.74 11.49
N ALA A 69 -6.69 -3.41 12.65
CA ALA A 69 -7.37 -4.67 12.90
C ALA A 69 -8.90 -4.55 12.75
N GLN A 70 -9.48 -3.50 13.34
CA GLN A 70 -10.91 -3.20 13.18
C GLN A 70 -11.28 -2.96 11.72
N PHE A 71 -10.46 -2.21 10.98
CA PHE A 71 -10.72 -1.91 9.57
C PHE A 71 -10.62 -3.13 8.65
N VAL A 72 -9.60 -3.98 8.84
CA VAL A 72 -9.41 -5.19 8.02
C VAL A 72 -10.34 -6.32 8.47
N GLY A 73 -10.97 -6.21 9.65
CA GLY A 73 -11.87 -7.22 10.19
C GLY A 73 -11.15 -8.42 10.79
N LEU A 74 -9.93 -8.22 11.29
CA LEU A 74 -9.14 -9.24 11.98
C LEU A 74 -9.07 -8.91 13.48
N ASP A 75 -8.96 -9.93 14.31
CA ASP A 75 -8.53 -9.75 15.70
C ASP A 75 -7.14 -9.10 15.76
N ARG A 76 -6.94 -8.17 16.71
CA ARG A 76 -5.66 -7.46 16.91
C ARG A 76 -4.48 -8.45 17.02
N SER A 77 -4.64 -9.52 17.79
CA SER A 77 -3.59 -10.53 18.02
C SER A 77 -3.28 -11.35 16.76
N ALA A 78 -4.29 -11.64 15.94
CA ALA A 78 -4.12 -12.32 14.66
C ALA A 78 -3.39 -11.42 13.66
N LEU A 79 -3.79 -10.14 13.57
CA LEU A 79 -3.12 -9.15 12.72
C LEU A 79 -1.65 -8.98 13.13
N HIS A 80 -1.37 -8.79 14.42
CA HIS A 80 0.00 -8.62 14.92
C HIS A 80 0.90 -9.83 14.59
N ARG A 81 0.40 -11.06 14.79
CA ARG A 81 1.11 -12.28 14.39
C ARG A 81 1.39 -12.32 12.89
N LYS A 82 0.41 -11.91 12.08
CA LYS A 82 0.50 -11.90 10.61
C LYS A 82 1.52 -10.88 10.12
N LEU A 83 1.52 -9.67 10.67
CA LEU A 83 2.51 -8.64 10.38
C LEU A 83 3.94 -9.13 10.68
N LYS A 84 4.14 -9.79 11.83
CA LYS A 84 5.42 -10.40 12.21
C LYS A 84 5.87 -11.51 11.24
N GLN A 85 4.95 -12.34 10.76
CA GLN A 85 5.24 -13.41 9.79
C GLN A 85 5.62 -12.86 8.42
N LEU A 86 5.02 -11.74 8.02
CA LEU A 86 5.26 -11.09 6.73
C LEU A 86 6.43 -10.09 6.75
N GLY A 87 7.09 -9.90 7.91
CA GLY A 87 8.21 -8.96 8.06
C GLY A 87 7.78 -7.48 8.02
N VAL A 88 6.51 -7.18 8.24
CA VAL A 88 5.99 -5.81 8.27
C VAL A 88 6.16 -5.24 9.69
N HIS A 89 7.14 -4.37 9.87
CA HIS A 89 7.36 -3.67 11.14
C HIS A 89 6.51 -2.39 11.16
N GLY A 90 5.44 -2.38 11.98
CA GLY A 90 4.84 -1.14 12.43
C GLY A 90 5.72 -0.54 13.52
N GLU A 91 5.98 0.76 13.47
CA GLU A 91 6.44 1.47 14.65
C GLU A 91 5.28 1.42 15.66
N ASP A 92 5.32 0.42 16.55
CA ASP A 92 4.33 0.21 17.60
C ASP A 92 4.44 1.38 18.58
N HIS A 93 3.54 2.36 18.44
CA HIS A 93 3.32 3.40 19.42
C HIS A 93 2.03 3.03 20.16
N ASP A 94 2.17 2.20 21.20
CA ASP A 94 1.10 1.88 22.15
C ASP A 94 1.04 2.95 23.26
#